data_AF-A0A452ZBG4-F1
#
_entry.id   AF-A0A452ZBG4-F1
#
_cell.length_a   1.000
_cell.length_b   1.000
_cell.length_c   1.000
_cell.angle_alpha   90.00
_cell.angle_beta   90.00
_cell.angle_gamma   90.00
#
_symmetry.space_group_name_H-M   'P 1'
#
loop_
_entity.id
_entity.type
_entity.pdbx_description
1 polymer ?
#
loop_
_entity_poly.entity_id
_entity_poly.type
_entity_poly.pdbx_seq_one_letter_code
_entity_poly.pdbx_strand_id
1 'polypeptide(L)'
;ASISYVDTYAPLMDMVAQPKKYGFTQTGQGCCGTGLLEMGAMCTGLLPQCKSPAQYMFFDAVHPTQAAYKAVADQIIKTHIEQFKN
;
A
#
# COMPACT_ATOMS: atom_id res chain seq x y z
N ALA A 1 12.14 15.31 23.86
CA ALA A 1 11.61 14.85 22.56
C ALA A 1 11.47 13.34 22.62
N SER A 2 10.39 12.79 22.06
CA SER A 2 10.15 11.33 21.99
C SER A 2 10.38 10.87 20.54
N ILE A 3 10.99 9.70 20.37
CA ILE A 3 11.26 9.07 19.07
C ILE A 3 10.60 7.70 19.07
N SER A 4 9.88 7.35 18.00
CA SER A 4 9.32 6.02 17.80
C SER A 4 9.80 5.48 16.46
N TYR A 5 10.29 4.24 16.46
CA TYR A 5 10.65 3.53 15.24
C TYR A 5 9.42 2.79 14.72
N VAL A 6 9.10 2.98 13.44
CA VAL A 6 7.96 2.34 12.78
C VAL A 6 8.48 1.46 11.65
N ASP A 7 8.35 0.15 11.80
CA ASP A 7 8.66 -0.81 10.73
C ASP A 7 7.49 -0.88 9.73
N THR A 8 7.66 -0.23 8.58
CA THR A 8 6.70 -0.30 7.47
C THR A 8 6.99 -1.47 6.52
N TYR A 9 8.19 -2.07 6.57
CA TYR A 9 8.59 -3.13 5.67
C TYR A 9 7.88 -4.44 6.01
N ALA A 10 7.93 -4.86 7.27
CA ALA A 10 7.27 -6.08 7.72
C ALA A 10 5.77 -6.17 7.36
N PRO A 11 4.93 -5.15 7.62
CA PRO A 11 3.51 -5.22 7.26
C PRO A 11 3.28 -5.23 5.74
N LEU A 12 4.09 -4.51 4.96
CA LEU A 12 4.00 -4.57 3.50
C LEU A 12 4.39 -5.97 2.98
N MET A 13 5.43 -6.59 3.54
CA MET A 13 5.80 -7.96 3.18
C MET A 13 4.74 -8.98 3.58
N ASP A 14 4.04 -8.79 4.71
CA ASP A 14 2.90 -9.65 5.08
C ASP A 14 1.73 -9.48 4.10
N MET A 15 1.49 -8.27 3.58
CA MET A 15 0.49 -8.06 2.52
C MET A 15 0.87 -8.77 1.22
N VAL A 16 2.15 -8.81 0.86
CA VAL A 16 2.64 -9.57 -0.31
C VAL A 16 2.47 -11.07 -0.11
N ALA A 17 2.84 -11.58 1.06
CA ALA A 17 2.78 -13.01 1.38
C ALA A 17 1.36 -13.53 1.63
N GLN A 18 0.50 -12.70 2.24
CA GLN A 18 -0.87 -13.05 2.65
C GLN A 18 -1.91 -12.03 2.16
N PRO A 19 -2.01 -11.77 0.85
CA PRO A 19 -2.83 -10.68 0.31
C PRO A 19 -4.30 -10.74 0.69
N LYS A 20 -4.86 -11.96 0.77
CA LYS A 20 -6.26 -12.19 1.12
C LYS A 20 -6.63 -11.71 2.52
N LYS A 21 -5.69 -11.72 3.47
CA LYS A 21 -5.89 -11.20 4.84
C LYS A 21 -6.24 -9.71 4.83
N TYR A 22 -5.81 -9.00 3.80
CA TYR A 22 -5.98 -7.56 3.62
C TYR A 22 -6.99 -7.20 2.52
N GLY A 23 -7.66 -8.20 1.91
CA GLY A 23 -8.60 -7.99 0.81
C GLY A 23 -7.95 -7.77 -0.56
N PHE A 24 -6.64 -7.99 -0.67
CA PHE A 24 -5.94 -7.89 -1.96
C PHE A 24 -6.03 -9.18 -2.77
N THR A 25 -6.10 -9.01 -4.07
CA THR A 25 -6.07 -10.08 -5.09
C THR A 25 -4.85 -10.00 -5.98
N GLN A 26 -4.17 -8.85 -6.01
CA GLN A 26 -2.96 -8.61 -6.79
C GLN A 26 -1.92 -7.83 -5.98
N THR A 27 -0.68 -8.33 -5.97
CA THR A 27 0.46 -7.74 -5.24
C THR A 27 1.72 -7.60 -6.08
N GLY A 28 1.81 -8.25 -7.24
CA GLY A 28 2.97 -8.20 -8.13
C GLY A 28 2.82 -7.21 -9.29
N GLN A 29 1.68 -6.52 -9.39
CA GLN A 29 1.36 -5.61 -10.48
C GLN A 29 0.53 -4.43 -9.95
N GLY A 30 0.87 -3.22 -10.40
CA GLY A 30 0.10 -2.01 -10.15
C GLY A 30 -1.25 -1.99 -10.88
N CYS A 31 -2.21 -1.26 -10.33
CA CYS A 31 -3.54 -1.06 -10.93
C CYS A 31 -3.51 -0.20 -12.22
N CYS A 32 -2.51 0.68 -12.38
CA CYS A 32 -2.43 1.66 -13.47
C CYS A 32 -1.44 1.26 -14.57
N GLY A 33 -1.81 1.52 -15.82
CA GLY A 33 -0.99 1.24 -16.99
C GLY A 33 -0.68 -0.25 -17.12
N THR A 34 0.60 -0.57 -17.30
CA THR A 34 1.08 -1.97 -17.23
C THR A 34 1.26 -2.43 -15.79
N GLY A 35 1.46 -1.51 -14.84
CA GLY A 35 1.72 -1.80 -13.44
C GLY A 35 3.05 -2.52 -13.16
N LEU A 36 3.95 -2.67 -14.14
CA LEU A 36 5.18 -3.48 -14.02
C LEU A 36 6.48 -2.69 -14.17
N LEU A 37 6.54 -1.74 -15.10
CA LEU A 37 7.79 -1.03 -15.46
C LEU A 37 7.69 0.50 -15.38
N GLU A 38 6.46 1.03 -15.33
CA GLU A 38 6.20 2.47 -15.38
C GLU A 38 6.59 3.14 -14.05
N MET A 39 7.89 3.41 -13.89
CA MET A 39 8.42 4.27 -12.81
C MET A 39 8.63 5.72 -13.26
N GLY A 40 8.55 5.98 -14.58
CA GLY A 40 8.75 7.30 -15.19
C GLY A 40 7.50 7.91 -15.80
N ALA A 41 6.67 7.12 -16.49
CA ALA A 41 5.37 7.59 -16.98
C ALA A 41 4.40 7.72 -15.78
N MET A 42 4.09 8.96 -15.42
CA MET A 42 3.14 9.24 -14.34
C MET A 42 1.78 8.60 -14.67
N CYS A 43 1.16 7.95 -13.68
CA CYS A 43 -0.20 7.44 -13.83
C CYS A 43 -1.18 8.61 -13.99
N THR A 44 -1.52 8.92 -15.24
CA THR A 44 -2.48 9.97 -15.61
C THR A 44 -3.74 9.34 -16.17
N GLY A 45 -4.78 10.15 -16.42
CA GLY A 45 -6.02 9.69 -17.05
C GLY A 45 -5.86 9.16 -18.50
N LEU A 46 -4.65 9.25 -19.08
CA LEU A 46 -4.33 8.68 -20.39
C LEU A 46 -4.01 7.18 -20.33
N LEU A 47 -3.65 6.67 -19.15
CA LEU A 47 -3.34 5.26 -18.95
C LEU A 47 -4.58 4.51 -18.43
N PRO A 48 -4.79 3.26 -18.88
CA PRO A 48 -5.86 2.43 -18.35
C PRO A 48 -5.66 2.20 -16.84
N GLN A 49 -6.76 2.13 -16.11
CA GLN A 49 -6.78 1.79 -14.69
C GLN A 49 -7.63 0.54 -14.46
N CYS A 50 -7.24 -0.26 -13.47
CA CYS A 50 -8.01 -1.42 -13.05
C CYS A 50 -9.39 -1.00 -12.49
N LYS A 51 -10.37 -1.91 -12.55
CA LYS A 51 -11.76 -1.62 -12.10
C LYS A 51 -11.90 -1.43 -10.59
N SER A 52 -10.99 -2.02 -9.79
CA SER A 52 -11.11 -2.04 -8.34
C SER A 52 -9.75 -1.83 -7.68
N PRO A 53 -9.26 -0.58 -7.59
CA PRO A 53 -7.96 -0.28 -6.98
C PRO A 53 -7.82 -0.80 -5.55
N ALA A 54 -8.91 -0.86 -4.77
CA ALA A 54 -8.89 -1.39 -3.41
C ALA A 54 -8.52 -2.90 -3.32
N GLN A 55 -8.60 -3.66 -4.42
CA GLN A 55 -8.19 -5.07 -4.47
C GLN A 55 -6.74 -5.25 -4.93
N TYR A 56 -6.02 -4.17 -5.25
CA TYR A 56 -4.62 -4.18 -5.63
C TYR A 56 -3.80 -3.58 -4.48
N MET A 57 -2.66 -4.19 -4.17
CA MET A 57 -1.75 -3.63 -3.17
C MET A 57 -1.05 -2.38 -3.69
N PHE A 58 -0.69 -2.35 -4.98
CA PHE A 58 0.00 -1.23 -5.63
C PHE A 58 -0.90 -0.49 -6.62
N PHE A 59 -0.82 0.84 -6.61
CA PHE A 59 -1.52 1.70 -7.55
C PHE A 59 -0.77 1.78 -8.88
N ASP A 60 0.54 2.03 -8.83
CA ASP A 60 1.45 1.96 -9.97
C ASP A 60 2.57 0.93 -9.70
N ALA A 61 3.70 1.00 -10.40
CA ALA A 61 4.78 0.02 -10.27
C ALA A 61 5.45 0.01 -8.87
N VAL A 62 5.33 1.09 -8.08
CA VAL A 62 6.08 1.23 -6.81
C VAL A 62 5.25 1.79 -5.65
N HIS A 63 4.19 2.55 -5.92
CA HIS A 63 3.37 3.18 -4.89
C HIS A 63 2.18 2.30 -4.49
N PRO A 64 1.97 2.04 -3.19
CA PRO A 64 0.79 1.36 -2.69
C PRO A 64 -0.53 2.07 -3.04
N THR A 65 -1.64 1.32 -3.06
CA THR A 65 -2.99 1.90 -3.16
C THR A 65 -3.41 2.54 -1.84
N GLN A 66 -4.47 3.35 -1.88
CA GLN A 66 -5.11 3.90 -0.68
C GLN A 66 -5.45 2.80 0.34
N ALA A 67 -5.92 1.63 -0.11
CA ALA A 67 -6.27 0.52 0.77
C ALA A 67 -5.04 -0.04 1.52
N ALA A 68 -3.92 -0.21 0.81
CA ALA A 68 -2.66 -0.64 1.42
C ALA A 68 -2.10 0.40 2.39
N TYR A 69 -2.08 1.69 2.00
CA TYR A 69 -1.67 2.77 2.89
C TYR A 69 -2.55 2.86 4.15
N LYS A 70 -3.87 2.69 4.00
CA LYS A 70 -4.79 2.69 5.15
C LYS A 70 -4.47 1.56 6.12
N ALA A 71 -4.22 0.35 5.63
CA ALA A 71 -3.89 -0.78 6.49
C ALA A 71 -2.60 -0.55 7.29
N VAL A 72 -1.56 0.01 6.64
CA VAL A 72 -0.32 0.39 7.33
C VAL A 72 -0.58 1.51 8.35
N ALA A 73 -1.29 2.57 7.96
CA ALA A 73 -1.59 3.70 8.85
C ALA A 73 -2.40 3.27 10.09
N ASP A 74 -3.43 2.45 9.92
CA ASP A 74 -4.25 1.91 11.02
C ASP A 74 -3.37 1.11 12.01
N GLN A 75 -2.43 0.30 11.51
CA GLN A 75 -1.50 -0.45 12.34
C GLN A 75 -0.58 0.50 13.13
N ILE A 76 -0.01 1.51 12.47
CA ILE A 76 0.88 2.49 13.11
C ILE A 76 0.15 3.26 14.20
N ILE A 77 -1.07 3.75 13.90
CA ILE A 77 -1.87 4.48 14.88
C ILE A 77 -2.07 3.63 16.13
N LYS A 78 -2.53 2.38 15.95
CA LYS A 78 -2.81 1.43 17.02
C LYS A 78 -1.57 1.08 17.86
N THR A 79 -0.39 0.98 17.24
CA THR A 79 0.82 0.45 17.90
C THR A 79 1.74 1.53 18.45
N HIS A 80 1.83 2.68 17.79
CA HIS A 80 2.80 3.74 18.13
C HIS A 80 2.13 5.04 18.59
N ILE A 81 0.98 5.42 18.04
CA ILE A 81 0.39 6.76 18.30
C ILE A 81 -0.50 6.76 19.54
N GLU A 82 -1.29 5.70 19.77
CA GLU A 82 -2.11 5.58 21.00
C GLU A 82 -1.26 5.66 22.28
N GLN A 83 0.03 5.30 22.20
CA GLN A 83 0.96 5.36 23.33
C GLN A 83 1.33 6.80 23.75
N PHE A 84 1.13 7.79 22.87
CA PHE A 84 1.44 9.19 23.12
C PHE A 84 0.21 10.05 23.44
N LYS A 85 -0.96 9.44 23.60
CA LYS A 85 -2.20 10.15 23.95
C LYS A 85 -2.38 10.42 25.44
N ASN A 86 -1.45 9.95 26.28
CA ASN A 86 -1.43 10.18 27.73
C ASN A 86 -0.19 10.98 28.13
#